data_AF-H1PVP0-F1
#
_entry.id   AF-H1PVP0-F1
#
_cell.length_a   1.000
_cell.length_b   1.000
_cell.length_c   1.000
_cell.angle_alpha   90.00
_cell.angle_beta   90.00
_cell.angle_gamma   90.00
#
_symmetry.space_group_name_H-M   'P 1'
#
loop_
_entity.id
_entity.type
_entity.pdbx_description
1 polymer ?
#
loop_
_entity_poly.entity_id
_entity_poly.type
_entity_poly.pdbx_seq_one_letter_code
_entity_poly.pdbx_strand_id
1 'polypeptide(L)'
;MLLKKEDKNTVIEILKNYMEVNKITIYQLEKNKILTWKTYNKMLKDTDSTITLKTLKRLISRLKFSKEERETLKSVVENYKMKPNKLISEDQSMIFTNKDLEEKIEEIKTLIEKNSIYNLKILEPTTLREENEYFQKRKIGSFDSDLETRTLLIKRMWDFNDTVSEKWKEFNLLLGINSKKDSVKMKKGLLTIAENLKEIALKLENAAFDSSELDKEDIIVIKEE
;
A
#
# COMPACT_ATOMS: atom_id res chain seq x y z
N MET A 1 -1.11 -20.73 4.05
CA MET A 1 -0.73 -22.16 4.04
C MET A 1 -1.74 -22.95 4.84
N LEU A 2 -2.18 -24.06 4.27
CA LEU A 2 -3.31 -24.88 4.71
C LEU A 2 -2.76 -26.24 5.18
N LEU A 3 -3.27 -26.76 6.30
CA LEU A 3 -2.81 -28.06 6.84
C LEU A 3 -3.32 -29.23 5.98
N LYS A 4 -2.50 -30.27 5.80
CA LYS A 4 -2.94 -31.55 5.21
C LYS A 4 -3.96 -32.23 6.12
N LYS A 5 -4.71 -33.18 5.55
CA LYS A 5 -5.82 -33.88 6.21
C LYS A 5 -5.39 -34.65 7.47
N GLU A 6 -4.20 -35.25 7.47
CA GLU A 6 -3.66 -36.01 8.61
C GLU A 6 -3.37 -35.11 9.81
N ASP A 7 -2.60 -34.03 9.61
CA ASP A 7 -2.28 -33.06 10.67
C ASP A 7 -3.52 -32.31 11.18
N LYS A 8 -4.52 -32.11 10.30
CA LYS A 8 -5.83 -31.57 10.69
C LYS A 8 -6.52 -32.46 11.73
N ASN A 9 -6.49 -33.79 11.54
CA ASN A 9 -7.15 -34.72 12.46
C ASN A 9 -6.48 -34.72 13.83
N THR A 10 -5.14 -34.72 13.88
CA THR A 10 -4.37 -34.62 15.12
C THR A 10 -4.69 -33.34 15.90
N VAL A 11 -4.78 -32.20 15.20
CA VAL A 11 -5.14 -30.90 15.82
C VAL A 11 -6.57 -30.93 16.37
N ILE A 12 -7.51 -31.58 15.68
CA ILE A 12 -8.91 -31.71 16.13
C ILE A 12 -9.01 -32.58 17.38
N GLU A 13 -8.26 -33.68 17.42
CA GLU A 13 -8.24 -34.60 18.56
C GLU A 13 -7.70 -33.92 19.82
N ILE A 14 -6.56 -33.23 19.71
CA ILE A 14 -5.99 -32.43 20.82
C ILE A 14 -6.97 -31.35 21.27
N LEU A 15 -7.65 -30.67 20.34
CA LEU A 15 -8.63 -29.63 20.69
C LEU A 15 -9.86 -30.21 21.39
N LYS A 16 -10.36 -31.38 20.96
CA LYS A 16 -11.49 -32.06 21.61
C LYS A 16 -11.13 -32.50 23.03
N ASN A 17 -9.99 -33.16 23.19
CA ASN A 17 -9.50 -33.59 24.50
C ASN A 17 -9.34 -32.38 25.45
N TYR A 18 -8.75 -31.28 24.96
CA TYR A 18 -8.63 -30.05 25.72
C TYR A 18 -9.99 -29.47 26.15
N MET A 19 -11.00 -29.49 25.28
CA MET A 19 -12.35 -29.00 25.60
C MET A 19 -13.07 -29.89 26.63
N GLU A 20 -12.88 -31.21 26.55
CA GLU A 20 -13.43 -32.18 27.51
C GLU A 20 -12.81 -32.03 28.89
N VAL A 21 -11.47 -32.00 28.97
CA VAL A 21 -10.73 -31.87 30.24
C VAL A 21 -11.03 -30.54 30.94
N ASN A 22 -11.10 -29.44 30.19
CA ASN A 22 -11.32 -28.11 30.76
C ASN A 22 -12.81 -27.71 30.84
N LYS A 23 -13.73 -28.59 30.43
CA LYS A 23 -15.19 -28.32 30.35
C LYS A 23 -15.51 -27.01 29.59
N ILE A 24 -14.79 -26.76 28.51
CA ILE A 24 -14.93 -25.54 27.69
C ILE A 24 -15.88 -25.81 26.53
N THR A 25 -16.86 -24.92 26.33
CA THR A 25 -17.75 -24.99 25.16
C THR A 25 -17.23 -24.15 24.00
N ILE A 26 -17.62 -24.49 22.77
CA ILE A 26 -17.23 -23.73 21.58
C ILE A 26 -17.73 -22.28 21.65
N TYR A 27 -18.88 -22.06 22.29
CA TYR A 27 -19.39 -20.71 22.57
C TYR A 27 -18.41 -19.85 23.38
N GLN A 28 -17.74 -20.43 24.38
CA GLN A 28 -16.71 -19.73 25.16
C GLN A 28 -15.45 -19.45 24.32
N LEU A 29 -15.06 -20.37 23.44
CA LEU A 29 -13.96 -20.15 22.50
C LEU A 29 -14.25 -19.04 21.49
N GLU A 30 -15.51 -18.92 21.07
CA GLU A 30 -15.97 -17.87 20.14
C GLU A 30 -16.04 -16.51 20.82
N LYS A 31 -16.59 -16.43 22.05
CA LYS A 31 -16.60 -15.22 22.87
C LYS A 31 -15.17 -14.69 23.10
N ASN A 32 -14.21 -15.58 23.29
CA ASN A 32 -12.80 -15.22 23.48
C ASN A 32 -12.03 -15.01 22.15
N LYS A 33 -12.72 -15.02 21.01
CA LYS A 33 -12.17 -14.83 19.65
C LYS A 33 -11.04 -15.83 19.33
N ILE A 34 -11.05 -17.01 19.94
CA ILE A 34 -10.05 -18.08 19.76
C ILE A 34 -10.40 -18.92 18.53
N LEU A 35 -11.66 -19.33 18.42
CA LEU A 35 -12.18 -20.13 17.31
C LEU A 35 -13.67 -19.82 17.10
N THR A 36 -14.11 -19.66 15.85
CA THR A 36 -15.53 -19.42 15.56
C THR A 36 -16.27 -20.73 15.37
N TRP A 37 -17.57 -20.77 15.69
CA TRP A 37 -18.43 -21.94 15.47
C TRP A 37 -18.38 -22.42 14.01
N LYS A 38 -18.39 -21.49 13.06
CA LYS A 38 -18.28 -21.78 11.63
C LYS A 38 -16.95 -22.46 11.27
N THR A 39 -15.83 -21.99 11.84
CA THR A 39 -14.52 -22.61 11.60
C THR A 39 -14.43 -23.98 12.25
N TYR A 40 -14.92 -24.14 13.48
CA TYR A 40 -14.94 -25.42 14.18
C TYR A 40 -15.76 -26.49 13.44
N ASN A 41 -16.98 -26.14 12.99
CA ASN A 41 -17.79 -27.07 12.20
C ASN A 41 -17.18 -27.40 10.83
N LYS A 42 -16.46 -26.46 10.22
CA LYS A 42 -15.67 -26.73 9.00
C LYS A 42 -14.49 -27.67 9.26
N MET A 43 -13.90 -27.62 10.46
CA MET A 43 -12.85 -28.56 10.87
C MET A 43 -13.41 -29.98 11.03
N LEU A 44 -14.59 -30.11 11.63
CA LEU A 44 -15.24 -31.41 11.87
C LEU A 44 -15.80 -32.08 10.61
N LYS A 45 -16.20 -31.30 9.59
CA LYS A 45 -16.66 -31.85 8.32
C LYS A 45 -15.47 -32.48 7.59
N ASP A 46 -15.67 -33.69 7.07
CA ASP A 46 -14.71 -34.50 6.29
C ASP A 46 -14.55 -33.97 4.85
N THR A 47 -14.43 -32.65 4.76
CA THR A 47 -14.21 -31.89 3.53
C THR A 47 -12.77 -31.36 3.55
N ASP A 48 -12.24 -31.03 2.37
CA ASP A 48 -10.94 -30.34 2.19
C ASP A 48 -10.91 -28.91 2.80
N SER A 49 -11.89 -28.58 3.65
CA SER A 49 -11.89 -27.42 4.52
C SER A 49 -10.70 -27.51 5.48
N THR A 50 -9.66 -26.76 5.13
CA THR A 50 -8.35 -26.76 5.76
C THR A 50 -8.23 -25.78 6.92
N ILE A 51 -7.56 -26.20 8.00
CA ILE A 51 -7.15 -25.31 9.10
C ILE A 51 -6.08 -24.36 8.56
N THR A 52 -6.25 -23.07 8.80
CA THR A 52 -5.18 -22.11 8.49
C THR A 52 -4.12 -22.16 9.58
N LEU A 53 -2.84 -22.05 9.18
CA LEU A 53 -1.72 -21.96 10.12
C LEU A 53 -1.90 -20.81 11.14
N LYS A 54 -2.60 -19.73 10.74
CA LYS A 54 -2.94 -18.60 11.61
C LYS A 54 -3.90 -19.00 12.72
N THR A 55 -4.92 -19.80 12.40
CA THR A 55 -5.85 -20.35 13.41
C THR A 55 -5.12 -21.28 14.37
N LEU A 56 -4.23 -22.14 13.87
CA LEU A 56 -3.41 -23.03 14.71
C LEU A 56 -2.50 -22.26 15.66
N LYS A 57 -1.77 -21.26 15.16
CA LYS A 57 -0.94 -20.36 15.99
C LYS A 57 -1.77 -19.66 17.07
N ARG A 58 -2.98 -19.21 16.73
CA ARG A 58 -3.90 -18.56 17.68
C ARG A 58 -4.34 -19.54 18.78
N LEU A 59 -4.62 -20.79 18.44
CA LEU A 59 -4.93 -21.84 19.43
C LEU A 59 -3.75 -22.05 20.38
N ILE A 60 -2.55 -22.29 19.85
CA ILE A 60 -1.33 -22.53 20.66
C ILE A 60 -1.02 -21.35 21.60
N SER A 61 -1.28 -20.12 21.17
CA SER A 61 -0.99 -18.92 21.97
C SER A 61 -2.02 -18.62 23.07
N ARG A 62 -3.28 -19.02 22.87
CA ARG A 62 -4.40 -18.61 23.74
C ARG A 62 -4.92 -19.73 24.62
N LEU A 63 -4.62 -20.98 24.30
CA LEU A 63 -5.01 -22.15 25.08
C LEU A 63 -3.79 -22.70 25.82
N LYS A 64 -4.00 -23.16 27.05
CA LYS A 64 -2.95 -23.73 27.90
C LYS A 64 -2.86 -25.24 27.68
N PHE A 65 -2.30 -25.66 26.56
CA PHE A 65 -2.06 -27.07 26.26
C PHE A 65 -1.00 -27.70 27.17
N SER A 66 -1.02 -29.02 27.31
CA SER A 66 0.05 -29.77 27.98
C SER A 66 1.40 -29.60 27.25
N LYS A 67 2.52 -29.92 27.91
CA LYS A 67 3.85 -29.79 27.30
C LYS A 67 3.97 -30.64 26.03
N GLU A 68 3.46 -31.88 26.07
CA GLU A 68 3.47 -32.84 24.97
C GLU A 68 2.54 -32.39 23.82
N GLU A 69 1.31 -31.96 24.13
CA GLU A 69 0.36 -31.42 23.15
C GLU A 69 0.91 -30.15 22.46
N ARG A 70 1.64 -29.33 23.21
CA ARG A 70 2.25 -28.12 22.65
C ARG A 70 3.42 -28.44 21.73
N GLU A 71 4.19 -29.48 22.02
CA GLU A 71 5.29 -29.94 21.16
C GLU A 71 4.76 -30.55 19.87
N THR A 72 3.70 -31.37 19.92
CA THR A 72 3.04 -31.90 18.71
C THR A 72 2.40 -30.82 17.86
N LEU A 73 1.73 -29.82 18.46
CA LEU A 73 1.18 -28.70 17.69
C LEU A 73 2.29 -27.79 17.11
N LYS A 74 3.45 -27.70 17.76
CA LYS A 74 4.61 -26.95 17.24
C LYS A 74 5.28 -27.68 16.08
N SER A 75 5.46 -28.99 16.15
CA SER A 75 6.02 -29.79 15.04
C SER A 75 5.12 -29.70 13.80
N VAL A 76 3.80 -29.73 13.98
CA VAL A 76 2.84 -29.46 12.89
C VAL A 76 2.99 -28.04 12.35
N VAL A 77 3.29 -27.02 13.16
CA VAL A 77 3.54 -25.67 12.64
C VAL A 77 4.88 -25.58 11.89
N GLU A 78 5.91 -26.28 12.34
CA GLU A 78 7.25 -26.29 11.73
C GLU A 78 7.29 -27.04 10.40
N ASN A 79 6.59 -28.17 10.30
CA ASN A 79 6.44 -28.95 9.06
C ASN A 79 5.84 -28.12 7.91
N TYR A 80 5.09 -27.06 8.22
CA TYR A 80 4.43 -26.18 7.25
C TYR A 80 5.06 -24.79 7.18
N LYS A 81 6.18 -24.55 7.88
CA LYS A 81 6.98 -23.33 7.70
C LYS A 81 7.96 -23.45 6.52
N MET A 82 8.18 -24.65 5.97
CA MET A 82 9.24 -24.93 4.99
C MET A 82 8.73 -25.66 3.74
N LYS A 83 8.62 -24.91 2.62
CA LYS A 83 9.31 -25.15 1.33
C LYS A 83 8.86 -24.09 0.32
N PRO A 84 9.82 -23.38 -0.31
CA PRO A 84 10.36 -23.88 -1.57
C PRO A 84 11.86 -24.22 -1.49
N ASN A 85 12.19 -25.34 -2.14
CA ASN A 85 13.45 -25.75 -2.77
C ASN A 85 14.70 -26.19 -1.97
N LYS A 86 15.20 -27.35 -2.45
CA LYS A 86 16.55 -27.93 -2.46
C LYS A 86 17.26 -28.22 -1.13
N LEU A 87 17.42 -29.54 -0.91
CA LEU A 87 18.45 -30.22 -0.12
C LEU A 87 19.64 -29.33 0.29
N ILE A 88 19.74 -29.00 1.58
CA ILE A 88 21.03 -28.88 2.27
C ILE A 88 20.80 -29.47 3.66
N SER A 89 21.38 -30.66 3.86
CA SER A 89 21.51 -31.35 5.14
C SER A 89 22.46 -30.59 6.08
N GLU A 90 22.27 -30.83 7.36
CA GLU A 90 22.91 -30.21 8.53
C GLU A 90 24.46 -30.16 8.50
N ASP A 91 25.01 -29.25 9.30
CA ASP A 91 26.43 -29.06 9.67
C ASP A 91 27.42 -28.62 8.59
N GLN A 92 27.55 -27.29 8.43
CA GLN A 92 28.83 -26.67 8.02
C GLN A 92 29.09 -25.43 8.87
N SER A 93 29.95 -25.57 9.88
CA SER A 93 30.77 -24.45 10.35
C SER A 93 31.71 -24.06 9.20
N MET A 94 31.29 -23.11 8.36
CA MET A 94 32.18 -22.53 7.35
C MET A 94 33.28 -21.72 8.06
N ILE A 95 34.51 -22.24 8.04
CA ILE A 95 35.69 -21.41 8.18
C ILE A 95 35.80 -20.63 6.88
N PHE A 96 35.24 -19.42 6.85
CA PHE A 96 35.44 -18.51 5.72
C PHE A 96 36.89 -18.03 5.73
N THR A 97 37.58 -18.15 4.60
CA THR A 97 38.88 -17.48 4.46
C THR A 97 38.64 -15.97 4.27
N ASN A 98 39.58 -15.11 4.65
CA ASN A 98 39.43 -13.65 4.50
C ASN A 98 39.11 -13.24 3.04
N LYS A 99 39.57 -14.04 2.06
CA LYS A 99 39.30 -13.82 0.63
C LYS A 99 37.84 -14.08 0.26
N ASP A 100 37.20 -15.09 0.84
CA ASP A 100 35.77 -15.37 0.63
C ASP A 100 34.91 -14.27 1.25
N LEU A 101 35.35 -13.71 2.38
CA LEU A 101 34.68 -12.58 3.02
C LEU A 101 34.81 -11.31 2.18
N GLU A 102 35.97 -11.05 1.58
CA GLU A 102 36.18 -9.92 0.65
C GLU A 102 35.29 -10.03 -0.59
N GLU A 103 35.20 -11.21 -1.20
CA GLU A 103 34.32 -11.45 -2.35
C GLU A 103 32.85 -11.27 -1.98
N LYS A 104 32.44 -11.73 -0.80
CA LYS A 104 31.09 -11.51 -0.28
C LYS A 104 30.81 -10.05 0.05
N ILE A 105 31.79 -9.29 0.54
CA ILE A 105 31.67 -7.85 0.78
C ILE A 105 31.48 -7.11 -0.55
N GLU A 106 32.21 -7.50 -1.59
CA GLU A 106 32.06 -6.89 -2.91
C GLU A 106 30.70 -7.23 -3.54
N GLU A 107 30.25 -8.48 -3.41
CA GLU A 107 28.90 -8.89 -3.79
C GLU A 107 27.84 -8.06 -3.04
N ILE A 108 28.01 -7.84 -1.73
CA ILE A 108 27.12 -7.00 -0.92
C ILE A 108 27.11 -5.54 -1.42
N LYS A 109 28.26 -4.95 -1.75
CA LYS A 109 28.32 -3.58 -2.30
C LYS A 109 27.56 -3.48 -3.62
N THR A 110 27.76 -4.43 -4.54
CA THR A 110 27.02 -4.44 -5.82
C THR A 110 25.52 -4.62 -5.62
N LEU A 111 25.11 -5.39 -4.61
CA LEU A 111 23.70 -5.56 -4.24
C LEU A 111 23.12 -4.30 -3.59
N ILE A 112 23.90 -3.56 -2.80
CA ILE A 112 23.51 -2.27 -2.24
C ILE A 112 23.32 -1.23 -3.34
N GLU A 113 24.23 -1.16 -4.32
CA GLU A 113 24.08 -0.28 -5.49
C GLU A 113 22.87 -0.67 -6.35
N LYS A 114 22.67 -1.97 -6.60
CA LYS A 114 21.46 -2.43 -7.30
C LYS A 114 20.21 -2.06 -6.52
N ASN A 115 20.19 -2.26 -5.19
CA ASN A 115 19.07 -1.87 -4.34
C ASN A 115 18.85 -0.36 -4.27
N SER A 116 19.89 0.48 -4.31
CA SER A 116 19.72 1.93 -4.34
C SER A 116 19.08 2.37 -5.66
N ILE A 117 19.48 1.78 -6.79
CA ILE A 117 18.83 1.98 -8.09
C ILE A 117 17.38 1.50 -8.08
N TYR A 118 17.10 0.32 -7.52
CA TYR A 118 15.72 -0.17 -7.38
C TYR A 118 14.88 0.72 -6.46
N ASN A 119 15.44 1.20 -5.35
CA ASN A 119 14.74 2.13 -4.45
C ASN A 119 14.48 3.48 -5.12
N LEU A 120 15.40 4.01 -5.93
CA LEU A 120 15.16 5.18 -6.76
C LEU A 120 14.04 4.92 -7.80
N LYS A 121 14.02 3.72 -8.41
CA LYS A 121 12.99 3.29 -9.36
C LYS A 121 11.62 3.01 -8.71
N ILE A 122 11.58 2.76 -7.41
CA ILE A 122 10.38 2.57 -6.58
C ILE A 122 9.90 3.92 -5.99
N LEU A 123 10.82 4.86 -5.74
CA LEU A 123 10.51 6.25 -5.36
C LEU A 123 9.88 7.03 -6.52
N GLU A 124 10.14 6.65 -7.78
CA GLU A 124 9.18 6.91 -8.86
C GLU A 124 7.98 5.97 -8.71
N PRO A 125 6.80 6.45 -8.28
CA PRO A 125 5.66 5.58 -8.04
C PRO A 125 5.30 4.84 -9.33
N THR A 126 5.33 3.51 -9.32
CA THR A 126 4.86 2.68 -10.44
C THR A 126 3.37 2.92 -10.75
N THR A 127 2.62 3.46 -9.79
CA THR A 127 1.24 3.93 -9.95
C THR A 127 1.13 5.20 -10.80
N LEU A 128 2.19 6.01 -10.92
CA LEU A 128 2.25 7.09 -11.91
C LEU A 128 2.59 6.54 -13.30
N ARG A 129 3.19 5.36 -13.45
CA ARG A 129 3.55 4.81 -14.77
C ARG A 129 2.36 4.28 -15.56
N GLU A 130 1.36 3.68 -14.91
CA GLU A 130 0.18 3.13 -15.60
C GLU A 130 -0.80 4.23 -16.06
N GLU A 131 -1.04 5.26 -15.24
CA GLU A 131 -1.77 6.46 -15.69
C GLU A 131 -0.96 7.21 -16.77
N ASN A 132 0.37 7.23 -16.66
CA ASN A 132 1.22 7.78 -17.71
C ASN A 132 1.18 6.95 -18.98
N GLU A 133 1.05 5.62 -19.00
CA GLU A 133 1.18 4.89 -20.28
C GLU A 133 0.07 5.27 -21.28
N TYR A 134 -1.16 5.47 -20.80
CA TYR A 134 -2.27 5.99 -21.60
C TYR A 134 -2.06 7.46 -22.01
N PHE A 135 -1.63 8.32 -21.08
CA PHE A 135 -1.31 9.72 -21.37
C PHE A 135 -0.09 9.88 -22.28
N GLN A 136 0.91 9.00 -22.18
CA GLN A 136 2.14 8.95 -22.97
C GLN A 136 1.86 8.40 -24.36
N LYS A 137 0.99 7.39 -24.51
CA LYS A 137 0.50 6.93 -25.83
C LYS A 137 -0.30 8.02 -26.54
N ARG A 138 -1.13 8.78 -25.81
CA ARG A 138 -1.78 9.98 -26.36
C ARG A 138 -0.79 11.11 -26.62
N LYS A 139 0.23 11.31 -25.79
CA LYS A 139 1.32 12.26 -26.03
C LYS A 139 1.95 11.92 -27.39
N ILE A 140 2.48 10.72 -27.55
CA ILE A 140 3.17 10.29 -28.78
C ILE A 140 2.27 10.39 -30.02
N GLY A 141 0.98 10.02 -29.93
CA GLY A 141 0.06 10.08 -31.09
C GLY A 141 -0.60 11.43 -31.37
N SER A 142 -0.55 12.40 -30.44
CA SER A 142 -1.17 13.72 -30.64
C SER A 142 -0.18 14.79 -31.12
N PHE A 143 1.13 14.63 -30.83
CA PHE A 143 2.14 15.65 -31.14
C PHE A 143 2.71 15.58 -32.56
N ASP A 144 2.23 14.67 -33.43
CA ASP A 144 2.65 14.63 -34.84
C ASP A 144 2.08 15.81 -35.68
N SER A 145 1.11 16.57 -35.16
CA SER A 145 0.72 17.89 -35.67
C SER A 145 1.06 18.99 -34.64
N ASP A 146 2.33 19.38 -34.57
CA ASP A 146 2.89 20.35 -33.61
C ASP A 146 2.11 21.70 -33.58
N LEU A 147 1.47 22.09 -34.69
CA LEU A 147 0.66 23.32 -34.75
C LEU A 147 -0.71 23.19 -34.06
N GLU A 148 -1.43 22.09 -34.29
CA GLU A 148 -2.77 21.88 -33.72
C GLU A 148 -2.69 21.63 -32.22
N THR A 149 -1.64 20.94 -31.76
CA THR A 149 -1.40 20.68 -30.33
C THR A 149 -1.01 21.92 -29.56
N ARG A 150 -0.13 22.78 -30.11
CA ARG A 150 0.21 24.08 -29.49
C ARG A 150 -1.02 24.99 -29.42
N THR A 151 -1.79 25.06 -30.51
CA THR A 151 -3.02 25.88 -30.56
C THR A 151 -4.07 25.37 -29.55
N LEU A 152 -4.23 24.04 -29.44
CA LEU A 152 -5.12 23.43 -28.46
C LEU A 152 -4.66 23.71 -27.02
N LEU A 153 -3.36 23.63 -26.75
CA LEU A 153 -2.80 23.92 -25.43
C LEU A 153 -3.04 25.38 -25.03
N ILE A 154 -2.79 26.33 -25.95
CA ILE A 154 -3.05 27.76 -25.72
C ILE A 154 -4.53 27.98 -25.41
N LYS A 155 -5.43 27.40 -26.19
CA LYS A 155 -6.87 27.50 -25.94
C LYS A 155 -7.24 26.95 -24.55
N ARG A 156 -6.74 25.76 -24.21
CA ARG A 156 -7.00 25.13 -22.91
C ARG A 156 -6.43 25.92 -21.74
N MET A 157 -5.31 26.62 -21.92
CA MET A 157 -4.72 27.50 -20.92
C MET A 157 -5.63 28.69 -20.60
N TRP A 158 -6.18 29.35 -21.63
CA TRP A 158 -7.13 30.44 -21.44
C TRP A 158 -8.48 29.96 -20.89
N ASP A 159 -9.02 28.85 -21.41
CA ASP A 159 -10.25 28.24 -20.89
C ASP A 159 -10.12 27.92 -19.38
N PHE A 160 -8.93 27.46 -18.94
CA PHE A 160 -8.64 27.20 -17.54
C PHE A 160 -8.66 28.49 -16.70
N ASN A 161 -7.99 29.55 -17.16
CA ASN A 161 -7.97 30.84 -16.47
C ASN A 161 -9.37 31.45 -16.33
N ASP A 162 -10.17 31.40 -17.41
CA ASP A 162 -11.54 31.92 -17.43
C ASP A 162 -12.43 31.14 -16.46
N THR A 163 -12.31 29.81 -16.45
CA THR A 163 -13.06 28.95 -15.51
C THR A 163 -12.72 29.26 -14.06
N VAL A 164 -11.43 29.43 -13.72
CA VAL A 164 -11.01 29.78 -12.35
C VAL A 164 -11.58 31.15 -11.96
N SER A 165 -11.52 32.13 -12.86
CA SER A 165 -12.03 33.48 -12.63
C SER A 165 -13.54 33.49 -12.44
N GLU A 166 -14.30 32.79 -13.29
CA GLU A 166 -15.75 32.69 -13.19
C GLU A 166 -16.18 32.02 -11.88
N LYS A 167 -15.54 30.91 -11.51
CA LYS A 167 -15.82 30.20 -10.26
C LYS A 167 -15.44 31.03 -9.03
N TRP A 168 -14.36 31.80 -9.11
CA TRP A 168 -14.00 32.73 -8.05
C TRP A 168 -15.04 33.84 -7.87
N LYS A 169 -15.55 34.44 -8.96
CA LYS A 169 -16.62 35.45 -8.91
C LYS A 169 -17.89 34.93 -8.24
N GLU A 170 -18.37 33.76 -8.66
CA GLU A 170 -19.53 33.09 -8.03
C GLU A 170 -19.30 32.86 -6.53
N PHE A 171 -18.13 32.34 -6.17
CA PHE A 171 -17.77 32.02 -4.79
C PHE A 171 -17.58 33.28 -3.93
N ASN A 172 -16.97 34.33 -4.47
CA ASN A 172 -16.75 35.61 -3.80
C ASN A 172 -18.08 36.31 -3.50
N LEU A 173 -19.06 36.25 -4.42
CA LEU A 173 -20.41 36.73 -4.17
C LEU A 173 -21.05 36.01 -2.97
N LEU A 174 -20.96 34.68 -2.94
CA LEU A 174 -21.49 33.88 -1.82
C LEU A 174 -20.77 34.20 -0.49
N LEU A 175 -19.46 34.44 -0.51
CA LEU A 175 -18.71 34.87 0.66
C LEU A 175 -19.11 36.28 1.11
N GLY A 176 -19.44 37.19 0.19
CA GLY A 176 -19.93 38.54 0.50
C GLY A 176 -21.31 38.53 1.16
N ILE A 177 -22.20 37.62 0.73
CA ILE A 177 -23.54 37.45 1.30
C ILE A 177 -23.47 36.81 2.70
N ASN A 178 -22.56 35.86 2.90
CA ASN A 178 -22.40 35.18 4.19
C ASN A 178 -21.55 36.02 5.15
N SER A 179 -22.16 36.59 6.18
CA SER A 179 -21.42 37.32 7.23
C SER A 179 -20.31 36.45 7.83
N LYS A 180 -19.13 37.02 8.09
CA LYS A 180 -17.90 36.33 8.59
C LYS A 180 -18.06 35.56 9.91
N LYS A 181 -19.27 35.46 10.47
CA LYS A 181 -19.57 34.71 11.68
C LYS A 181 -19.70 33.20 11.39
N ASP A 182 -18.64 32.51 11.78
CA ASP A 182 -18.71 31.29 12.59
C ASP A 182 -18.94 29.94 11.90
N SER A 183 -18.20 29.68 10.82
CA SER A 183 -18.00 28.30 10.36
C SER A 183 -16.51 27.97 10.27
N VAL A 184 -15.99 27.28 11.30
CA VAL A 184 -14.63 26.70 11.28
C VAL A 184 -14.40 25.84 10.03
N LYS A 185 -15.47 25.20 9.52
CA LYS A 185 -15.43 24.40 8.28
C LYS A 185 -15.22 25.29 7.05
N MET A 186 -15.90 26.42 6.93
CA MET A 186 -15.67 27.39 5.85
C MET A 186 -14.26 27.95 5.92
N LYS A 187 -13.77 28.34 7.10
CA LYS A 187 -12.38 28.81 7.28
C LYS A 187 -11.36 27.76 6.83
N LYS A 188 -11.54 26.49 7.24
CA LYS A 188 -10.68 25.38 6.78
C LYS A 188 -10.73 25.19 5.27
N GLY A 189 -11.94 25.18 4.69
CA GLY A 189 -12.13 25.05 3.24
C GLY A 189 -11.44 26.17 2.45
N LEU A 190 -11.58 27.42 2.90
CA LEU A 190 -10.92 28.58 2.29
C LEU A 190 -9.39 28.47 2.33
N LEU A 191 -8.83 28.07 3.47
CA LEU A 191 -7.38 27.89 3.61
C LEU A 191 -6.85 26.77 2.72
N THR A 192 -7.55 25.64 2.65
CA THR A 192 -7.17 24.53 1.77
C THR A 192 -7.22 24.92 0.29
N ILE A 193 -8.26 25.64 -0.13
CA ILE A 193 -8.34 26.16 -1.52
C ILE A 193 -7.16 27.10 -1.80
N ALA A 194 -6.85 28.00 -0.87
CA ALA A 194 -5.73 28.93 -1.03
C ALA A 194 -4.37 28.21 -1.14
N GLU A 195 -4.13 27.17 -0.33
CA GLU A 195 -2.91 26.35 -0.43
C GLU A 195 -2.81 25.62 -1.78
N ASN A 196 -3.91 25.01 -2.23
CA ASN A 196 -3.95 24.33 -3.53
C ASN A 196 -3.70 25.29 -4.70
N LEU A 197 -4.30 26.48 -4.68
CA LEU A 197 -4.09 27.50 -5.71
C LEU A 197 -2.64 27.99 -5.73
N LYS A 198 -1.96 28.10 -4.58
CA LYS A 198 -0.52 28.42 -4.52
C LYS A 198 0.33 27.31 -5.13
N GLU A 199 0.01 26.05 -4.87
CA GLU A 199 0.73 24.93 -5.49
C GLU A 199 0.55 24.93 -7.02
N ILE A 200 -0.67 25.20 -7.49
CA ILE A 200 -0.95 25.37 -8.93
C ILE A 200 -0.14 26.53 -9.50
N ALA A 201 -0.10 27.69 -8.81
CA ALA A 201 0.68 28.84 -9.24
C ALA A 201 2.16 28.50 -9.40
N LEU A 202 2.77 27.82 -8.42
CA LEU A 202 4.16 27.36 -8.51
C LEU A 202 4.39 26.41 -9.69
N LYS A 203 3.44 25.51 -9.97
CA LYS A 203 3.54 24.59 -11.12
C LYS A 203 3.44 25.33 -12.44
N LEU A 204 2.61 26.37 -12.54
CA LEU A 204 2.50 27.22 -13.72
C LEU A 204 3.77 28.04 -13.93
N GLU A 205 4.31 28.64 -12.87
CA GLU A 205 5.57 29.39 -12.92
C GLU A 205 6.74 28.51 -13.36
N ASN A 206 6.86 27.28 -12.83
CA ASN A 206 7.89 26.33 -13.24
C ASN A 206 7.70 25.81 -14.67
N ALA A 207 6.47 25.83 -15.20
CA ALA A 207 6.15 25.39 -16.55
C ALA A 207 6.25 26.51 -17.59
N ALA A 208 6.22 27.78 -17.17
CA ALA A 208 6.57 28.90 -18.00
C ALA A 208 8.07 28.78 -18.36
N PHE A 209 8.39 28.80 -19.66
CA PHE A 209 9.77 28.74 -20.16
C PHE A 209 10.63 29.88 -19.56
N ASP A 210 11.95 29.76 -19.66
CA ASP A 210 12.93 30.66 -19.03
C ASP A 210 12.46 32.11 -19.00
N SER A 211 12.18 32.60 -17.77
CA SER A 211 11.60 33.92 -17.46
C SER A 211 12.38 35.12 -18.00
N SER A 212 13.48 34.89 -18.72
CA SER A 212 14.25 35.88 -19.45
C SER A 212 13.61 36.32 -20.76
N GLU A 213 12.60 35.61 -21.29
CA GLU A 213 11.96 35.94 -22.57
C GLU A 213 10.72 36.85 -22.46
N LEU A 214 10.16 37.03 -21.25
CA LEU A 214 8.96 37.84 -21.02
C LEU A 214 9.11 38.69 -19.76
N ASP A 215 8.90 39.99 -19.89
CA ASP A 215 8.91 40.90 -18.73
C ASP A 215 7.62 40.71 -17.92
N LYS A 216 7.68 40.96 -16.60
CA LYS A 216 6.49 40.86 -15.73
C LYS A 216 5.34 41.78 -16.16
N GLU A 217 5.66 42.79 -16.96
CA GLU A 217 4.73 43.77 -17.53
C GLU A 217 3.89 43.18 -18.69
N ASP A 218 4.37 42.10 -19.31
CA ASP A 218 3.66 41.38 -20.38
C ASP A 218 2.62 40.38 -19.82
N ILE A 219 2.60 40.17 -18.51
CA ILE A 219 1.64 39.27 -17.84
C ILE A 219 0.27 39.95 -17.79
N ILE A 220 -0.69 39.37 -18.50
CA ILE A 220 -2.08 39.84 -18.51
C ILE A 220 -2.72 39.50 -17.16
N VAL A 221 -2.83 40.50 -16.28
CA VAL A 221 -3.65 40.40 -15.06
C VAL A 221 -5.04 40.92 -15.38
N ILE A 222 -6.00 39.99 -15.49
CA ILE A 222 -7.42 40.35 -15.63
C ILE A 222 -7.87 40.95 -14.29
N LYS A 223 -8.03 42.27 -14.24
CA LYS A 223 -8.60 42.96 -13.08
C LYS A 223 -10.11 42.77 -13.08
N GLU A 224 -10.68 42.44 -11.94
CA GLU A 224 -12.13 42.56 -11.73
C GLU A 224 -12.49 44.06 -11.69
N GLU A 225 -13.44 44.47 -12.55
CA GLU A 225 -14.16 45.75 -12.43
C GLU A 225 -15.26 45.64 -11.36
#